data_AF-A0A1H0BMS8-F1
#
_entry.id   AF-A0A1H0BMS8-F1
#
_cell.length_a   1.000
_cell.length_b   1.000
_cell.length_c   1.000
_cell.angle_alpha   90.00
_cell.angle_beta   90.00
_cell.angle_gamma   90.00
#
_symmetry.space_group_name_H-M   'P 1'
#
loop_
_entity.id
_entity.type
_entity.pdbx_description
1 polymer ?
#
loop_
_entity_poly.entity_id
_entity_poly.type
_entity_poly.pdbx_seq_one_letter_code
_entity_poly.pdbx_strand_id
1 'polypeptide(L)'
;MSFEKEALLYRLQMMEEKERSYLKELQRERQDIYDRLRELDHKLSQEVELLASEENITDAAVVPQVPEVIDQEKEAVSEVVDSLPSASGGAAEAAAKSKISNTQAVKNILKENGANMSISQIKIELIDKYGLKPSNLSQLLYKLKTDTDEIISPGRATYRYNGTSQVSQQEEMEVGL
;
A
#
# COMPACT_ATOMS: atom_id res chain seq x y z
N MET A 1 -16.33 -20.96 50.43
CA MET A 1 -15.71 -20.44 49.20
C MET A 1 -16.25 -19.02 49.00
N SER A 2 -15.40 -18.02 48.72
CA SER A 2 -15.89 -16.66 48.49
C SER A 2 -16.49 -16.54 47.08
N PHE A 3 -17.67 -15.95 46.97
CA PHE A 3 -18.39 -15.72 45.71
C PHE A 3 -17.52 -15.00 44.66
N GLU A 4 -16.64 -14.12 45.11
CA GLU A 4 -15.68 -13.41 44.27
C GLU A 4 -14.67 -14.34 43.58
N LYS A 5 -14.18 -15.38 44.29
CA LYS A 5 -13.25 -16.36 43.71
C LYS A 5 -13.92 -17.17 42.61
N GLU A 6 -15.18 -17.55 42.80
CA GLU A 6 -15.95 -18.29 41.79
C GLU A 6 -16.27 -17.41 40.57
N ALA A 7 -16.60 -16.13 40.78
CA ALA A 7 -16.81 -15.19 39.69
C ALA A 7 -15.54 -14.94 38.86
N LEU A 8 -14.38 -14.83 39.50
CA LEU A 8 -13.10 -14.68 38.80
C LEU A 8 -12.73 -15.94 38.01
N LEU A 9 -12.94 -17.13 38.56
CA LEU A 9 -12.69 -18.40 37.86
C LEU A 9 -13.61 -18.56 36.64
N TYR A 10 -14.89 -18.23 36.79
CA TYR A 10 -15.83 -18.23 35.67
C TYR A 10 -15.41 -17.25 34.57
N ARG A 11 -14.96 -16.04 34.97
CA ARG A 11 -14.49 -15.05 33.99
C ARG A 11 -13.24 -15.53 33.25
N LEU A 12 -12.31 -16.18 33.94
CA LEU A 12 -11.11 -16.76 33.34
C LEU A 12 -11.49 -17.83 32.32
N GLN A 13 -12.37 -18.76 32.69
CA GLN A 13 -12.84 -19.81 31.79
C GLN A 13 -13.52 -19.24 30.53
N MET A 14 -14.35 -18.20 30.69
CA MET A 14 -14.96 -17.50 29.56
C MET A 14 -13.93 -16.82 28.64
N MET A 15 -12.81 -16.35 29.17
CA MET A 15 -11.74 -15.78 28.35
C MET A 15 -10.98 -16.85 27.57
N GLU A 16 -10.66 -17.97 28.20
CA GLU A 16 -10.01 -19.12 27.54
C GLU A 16 -10.89 -19.70 26.42
N GLU A 17 -12.20 -19.80 26.64
CA GLU A 17 -13.12 -20.30 25.62
C GLU A 17 -13.21 -19.35 24.41
N LYS A 18 -13.22 -18.03 24.66
CA LYS A 18 -13.18 -17.02 23.59
C LYS A 18 -11.89 -17.09 22.79
N GLU A 19 -10.76 -17.25 23.46
CA GLU A 19 -9.46 -17.41 22.79
C GLU A 19 -9.45 -18.66 21.90
N ARG A 20 -9.99 -19.79 22.39
CA ARG A 20 -10.12 -21.01 21.59
C ARG A 20 -11.04 -20.82 20.39
N SER A 21 -12.15 -20.10 20.52
CA SER A 21 -13.04 -19.81 19.39
C SER A 21 -12.33 -18.97 18.34
N TYR A 22 -11.66 -17.90 18.77
CA TYR A 22 -10.92 -17.01 17.89
C TYR A 22 -9.83 -17.74 17.11
N LEU A 23 -9.05 -18.61 17.77
CA LEU A 23 -8.01 -19.39 17.08
C LEU A 23 -8.59 -20.36 16.04
N LYS A 24 -9.77 -20.94 16.29
CA LYS A 24 -10.46 -21.80 15.32
C LYS A 24 -10.95 -21.01 14.11
N GLU A 25 -11.54 -19.84 14.33
CA GLU A 25 -11.99 -18.94 13.26
C GLU A 25 -10.81 -18.49 12.40
N LEU A 26 -9.70 -18.10 13.03
CA LEU A 26 -8.48 -17.70 12.32
C LEU A 26 -7.91 -18.85 11.47
N GLN A 27 -7.90 -20.08 11.99
CA GLN A 27 -7.48 -21.26 11.23
C GLN A 27 -8.39 -21.54 10.04
N ARG A 28 -9.71 -21.38 10.23
CA ARG A 28 -10.70 -21.54 9.16
C ARG A 28 -10.51 -20.50 8.06
N GLU A 29 -10.40 -19.21 8.42
CA GLU A 29 -10.16 -18.14 7.46
C GLU A 29 -8.86 -18.36 6.66
N ARG A 30 -7.80 -18.80 7.35
CA ARG A 30 -6.54 -19.16 6.69
C ARG A 30 -6.73 -20.30 5.68
N GLN A 31 -7.50 -21.32 6.04
CA GLN A 31 -7.78 -22.44 5.14
C GLN A 31 -8.61 -22.00 3.93
N ASP A 32 -9.67 -21.22 4.15
CA ASP A 32 -10.52 -20.68 3.09
C ASP A 32 -9.70 -19.82 2.10
N ILE A 33 -8.73 -19.03 2.60
CA ILE A 33 -7.81 -18.28 1.75
C ILE A 33 -6.95 -19.21 0.89
N TYR A 34 -6.38 -20.27 1.47
CA TYR A 34 -5.56 -21.21 0.68
C TYR A 34 -6.39 -21.97 -0.35
N ASP A 35 -7.60 -22.39 -0.01
CA ASP A 35 -8.47 -23.09 -0.94
C ASP A 35 -8.85 -22.18 -2.11
N ARG A 36 -9.15 -20.89 -1.84
CA ARG A 36 -9.42 -19.91 -2.88
C ARG A 36 -8.20 -19.59 -3.76
N LEU A 37 -7.01 -19.52 -3.18
CA LEU A 37 -5.76 -19.38 -3.96
C LEU A 37 -5.54 -20.59 -4.86
N ARG A 38 -5.73 -21.80 -4.33
CA ARG A 38 -5.63 -23.04 -5.10
C ARG A 38 -6.64 -23.07 -6.24
N GLU A 39 -7.88 -22.64 -6.01
CA GLU A 39 -8.89 -22.52 -7.07
C GLU A 39 -8.45 -21.55 -8.18
N LEU A 40 -7.84 -20.42 -7.82
CA LEU A 40 -7.32 -19.46 -8.80
C LEU A 40 -6.14 -20.02 -9.58
N ASP A 41 -5.22 -20.72 -8.93
CA ASP A 41 -4.10 -21.39 -9.59
C ASP A 41 -4.59 -22.46 -10.58
N HIS A 42 -5.62 -23.22 -10.22
CA HIS A 42 -6.24 -24.19 -11.12
C HIS A 42 -6.94 -23.52 -12.31
N LYS A 43 -7.67 -22.42 -12.08
CA LYS A 43 -8.32 -21.65 -13.16
C LYS A 43 -7.30 -21.08 -14.13
N LEU A 44 -6.22 -20.49 -13.62
CA LEU A 44 -5.13 -19.97 -14.44
C LEU A 44 -4.46 -21.08 -15.27
N SER A 45 -4.23 -22.25 -14.66
CA SER A 45 -3.67 -23.40 -15.37
C SER A 45 -4.59 -23.90 -16.49
N GLN A 46 -5.91 -23.90 -16.25
CA GLN A 46 -6.90 -24.31 -17.24
C GLN A 46 -7.04 -23.29 -18.38
N GLU A 47 -7.01 -22.00 -18.09
CA GLU A 47 -7.01 -20.94 -19.11
C GLU A 47 -5.76 -20.99 -20.00
N VAL A 48 -4.58 -21.25 -19.42
CA VAL A 48 -3.34 -21.42 -20.18
C VAL A 48 -3.37 -22.67 -21.05
N GLU A 49 -3.92 -23.79 -20.56
CA GLU A 49 -4.05 -25.03 -21.34
C GLU A 49 -5.05 -24.87 -22.50
N LEU A 50 -6.13 -24.11 -22.31
CA LEU A 50 -7.07 -23.77 -23.38
C LEU A 50 -6.43 -22.89 -24.46
N LEU A 51 -5.66 -21.86 -24.07
CA LEU A 51 -4.93 -21.01 -25.01
C LEU A 51 -3.84 -21.78 -25.79
N ALA A 52 -3.11 -22.68 -25.13
CA ALA A 52 -2.12 -23.55 -25.78
C ALA A 52 -2.76 -24.59 -26.72
N SER A 53 -4.03 -24.93 -26.51
CA SER A 53 -4.80 -25.84 -27.36
C SER A 53 -5.36 -25.16 -28.61
N GLU A 54 -5.62 -23.85 -28.55
CA GLU A 54 -6.08 -23.04 -29.68
C GLU A 54 -4.94 -22.57 -30.60
N GLU A 55 -3.69 -22.55 -30.13
CA GLU A 55 -2.50 -22.13 -30.89
C GLU A 55 -1.92 -23.18 -31.86
N ASN A 56 -2.64 -24.26 -32.17
CA ASN A 56 -2.20 -25.30 -33.10
C ASN A 56 -2.76 -25.14 -34.53
N ILE A 57 -2.95 -23.90 -34.99
CA ILE A 57 -3.23 -23.62 -36.41
C ILE A 57 -2.43 -22.41 -36.90
N THR A 58 -1.46 -22.72 -37.77
CA THR A 58 -0.65 -21.88 -38.67
C THR A 58 0.72 -21.36 -38.19
N ASP A 59 1.75 -22.09 -38.65
CA ASP A 59 3.08 -21.58 -39.02
C ASP A 59 3.01 -20.24 -39.77
N ALA A 60 3.64 -19.20 -39.23
CA ALA A 60 4.44 -18.24 -39.99
C ALA A 60 5.17 -17.28 -39.03
N ALA A 61 6.49 -17.31 -39.11
CA ALA A 61 7.43 -16.48 -38.37
C ALA A 61 7.18 -14.96 -38.48
N VAL A 62 7.11 -14.22 -37.36
CA VAL A 62 7.67 -12.86 -37.18
C VAL A 62 7.95 -12.57 -35.69
N VAL A 63 9.21 -12.22 -35.41
CA VAL A 63 9.87 -11.45 -34.30
C VAL A 63 8.97 -10.72 -33.26
N PRO A 64 9.37 -10.66 -31.97
CA PRO A 64 8.55 -10.08 -30.89
C PRO A 64 8.43 -8.56 -31.02
N GLN A 65 7.19 -8.05 -31.00
CA GLN A 65 6.91 -6.64 -30.73
C GLN A 65 6.21 -6.50 -29.38
N VAL A 66 6.86 -5.75 -28.50
CA VAL A 66 6.24 -5.09 -27.35
C VAL A 66 5.19 -4.12 -27.88
N PRO A 67 3.92 -4.15 -27.43
CA PRO A 67 3.02 -3.03 -27.62
C PRO A 67 3.03 -2.16 -26.36
N GLU A 68 3.60 -0.98 -26.56
CA GLU A 68 3.39 0.21 -25.75
C GLU A 68 1.91 0.64 -25.78
N VAL A 69 1.45 1.04 -24.60
CA VAL A 69 0.20 1.70 -24.17
C VAL A 69 -0.54 2.54 -25.24
N ILE A 70 -1.88 2.55 -25.22
CA ILE A 70 -2.76 3.75 -25.29
C ILE A 70 -4.20 3.41 -24.85
N ASP A 71 -4.72 4.26 -23.95
CA ASP A 71 -6.08 4.34 -23.41
C ASP A 71 -7.21 4.46 -24.46
N GLN A 72 -8.41 3.93 -24.16
CA GLN A 72 -9.67 4.71 -24.21
C GLN A 72 -10.89 3.94 -23.64
N GLU A 73 -11.40 4.48 -22.53
CA GLU A 73 -12.81 4.76 -22.18
C GLU A 73 -13.84 3.61 -22.06
N LYS A 74 -14.25 3.32 -20.82
CA LYS A 74 -15.54 3.71 -20.18
C LYS A 74 -16.78 3.02 -20.74
N GLU A 75 -17.29 2.04 -20.00
CA GLU A 75 -18.73 1.98 -19.75
C GLU A 75 -19.03 1.43 -18.35
N ALA A 76 -20.01 2.06 -17.72
CA ALA A 76 -20.31 1.99 -16.31
C ALA A 76 -21.20 0.80 -15.97
N VAL A 77 -20.85 0.08 -14.89
CA VAL A 77 -21.88 -0.52 -14.03
C VAL A 77 -21.48 -0.30 -12.58
N SER A 78 -22.20 0.63 -11.97
CA SER A 78 -22.20 0.93 -10.54
C SER A 78 -23.00 -0.17 -9.84
N GLU A 79 -22.34 -1.02 -9.04
CA GLU A 79 -22.99 -1.64 -7.90
C GLU A 79 -22.07 -1.66 -6.68
N VAL A 80 -22.69 -1.29 -5.57
CA VAL A 80 -22.15 -0.87 -4.28
C VAL A 80 -21.45 -2.04 -3.61
N VAL A 81 -20.15 -1.90 -3.27
CA VAL A 81 -19.47 -2.83 -2.37
C VAL A 81 -19.06 -2.08 -1.11
N ASP A 82 -19.88 -2.29 -0.08
CA ASP A 82 -19.62 -1.85 1.27
C ASP A 82 -18.38 -2.56 1.85
N SER A 83 -17.40 -1.75 2.21
CA SER A 83 -16.51 -1.88 3.37
C SER A 83 -16.11 -3.28 3.85
N LEU A 84 -14.87 -3.71 3.59
CA LEU A 84 -14.10 -4.56 4.52
C LEU A 84 -12.59 -4.20 4.48
N PRO A 85 -11.92 -4.11 5.64
CA PRO A 85 -10.55 -3.62 5.76
C PRO A 85 -9.51 -4.67 5.35
N SER A 86 -8.56 -4.28 4.50
CA SER A 86 -7.43 -5.11 4.07
C SER A 86 -6.58 -5.56 5.27
N ALA A 87 -6.52 -6.87 5.47
CA ALA A 87 -5.55 -7.54 6.31
C ALA A 87 -4.14 -7.39 5.70
N SER A 88 -3.25 -6.79 6.48
CA SER A 88 -1.82 -6.70 6.24
C SER A 88 -1.14 -8.04 6.59
N GLY A 89 -0.56 -8.71 5.61
CA GLY A 89 0.22 -9.93 5.84
C GLY A 89 1.34 -10.09 4.82
N GLY A 90 2.39 -9.29 4.96
CA GLY A 90 3.61 -9.42 4.18
C GLY A 90 4.78 -9.01 5.05
N ALA A 91 5.30 -9.95 5.83
CA ALA A 91 6.54 -9.80 6.57
C ALA A 91 7.69 -9.91 5.55
N ALA A 92 8.02 -8.78 4.93
CA ALA A 92 9.28 -8.62 4.24
C ALA A 92 10.38 -8.40 5.29
N GLU A 93 11.41 -9.22 5.16
CA GLU A 93 12.68 -9.20 5.88
C GLU A 93 13.13 -7.76 6.17
N ALA A 94 13.08 -7.39 7.45
CA ALA A 94 13.46 -6.07 7.90
C ALA A 94 14.98 -5.92 7.83
N ALA A 95 15.47 -5.55 6.64
CA ALA A 95 16.74 -4.84 6.53
C ALA A 95 16.73 -3.71 7.55
N ALA A 96 17.84 -3.51 8.27
CA ALA A 96 17.99 -2.49 9.30
C ALA A 96 17.84 -1.07 8.69
N LYS A 97 16.60 -0.68 8.42
CA LYS A 97 16.25 0.62 7.86
C LYS A 97 16.30 1.63 9.00
N SER A 98 17.17 2.61 8.85
CA SER A 98 17.25 3.82 9.64
C SER A 98 15.84 4.28 10.05
N LYS A 99 15.61 4.59 11.33
CA LYS A 99 14.31 5.06 11.88
C LYS A 99 13.96 6.44 11.31
N ILE A 100 13.67 6.50 10.03
CA ILE A 100 13.22 7.71 9.33
C ILE A 100 11.72 7.85 9.59
N SER A 101 11.30 9.03 10.04
CA SER A 101 9.89 9.35 10.22
C SER A 101 9.15 9.30 8.88
N ASN A 102 7.86 8.92 8.89
CA ASN A 102 6.98 8.97 7.72
C ASN A 102 7.03 10.35 7.02
N THR A 103 7.14 11.44 7.78
CA THR A 103 7.20 12.80 7.24
C THR A 103 8.50 13.05 6.47
N GLN A 104 9.64 12.61 7.01
CA GLN A 104 10.94 12.73 6.35
C GLN A 104 11.04 11.84 5.11
N ALA A 105 10.51 10.62 5.18
CA ALA A 105 10.46 9.70 4.04
C ALA A 105 9.66 10.30 2.86
N VAL A 106 8.49 10.89 3.13
CA VAL A 106 7.68 11.56 2.10
C VAL A 106 8.42 12.75 1.49
N LYS A 107 9.07 13.59 2.32
CA LYS A 107 9.86 14.72 1.82
C LYS A 107 11.00 14.27 0.91
N ASN A 108 11.73 13.22 1.30
CA ASN A 108 12.83 12.68 0.51
C ASN A 108 12.35 12.16 -0.85
N ILE A 109 11.24 11.41 -0.88
CA ILE A 109 10.67 10.90 -2.14
C ILE A 109 10.27 12.04 -3.08
N LEU A 110 9.58 13.06 -2.55
CA LEU A 110 9.15 14.20 -3.35
C LEU A 110 10.34 15.04 -3.82
N LYS A 111 11.41 15.13 -3.02
CA LYS A 111 12.65 15.83 -3.36
C LYS A 111 13.47 15.09 -4.42
N GLU A 112 13.56 13.76 -4.33
CA GLU A 112 14.29 12.91 -5.29
C GLU A 112 13.62 12.89 -6.67
N ASN A 113 12.29 12.78 -6.72
CA ASN A 113 11.59 12.66 -7.99
C ASN A 113 11.42 13.99 -8.72
N GLY A 114 11.34 15.13 -8.00
CA GLY A 114 11.28 16.49 -8.56
C GLY A 114 10.02 16.82 -9.41
N ALA A 115 9.24 15.80 -9.79
CA ALA A 115 8.04 15.86 -10.61
C ALA A 115 6.75 15.81 -9.76
N ASN A 116 5.61 16.01 -10.43
CA ASN A 116 4.30 15.85 -9.81
C ASN A 116 4.03 14.37 -9.56
N MET A 117 3.83 13.99 -8.30
CA MET A 117 3.53 12.61 -7.92
C MET A 117 2.11 12.48 -7.38
N SER A 118 1.41 11.44 -7.82
CA SER A 118 0.13 11.04 -7.22
C SER A 118 0.31 10.39 -5.86
N ILE A 119 -0.75 10.39 -5.03
CA ILE A 119 -0.76 9.69 -3.74
C ILE A 119 -0.37 8.20 -3.90
N SER A 120 -0.86 7.54 -4.96
CA SER A 120 -0.57 6.13 -5.24
C SER A 120 0.93 5.90 -5.50
N GLN A 121 1.56 6.77 -6.29
CA GLN A 121 3.00 6.69 -6.57
C GLN A 121 3.84 6.94 -5.31
N ILE A 122 3.46 7.93 -4.48
CA ILE A 122 4.13 8.20 -3.21
C ILE A 122 4.04 6.97 -2.27
N LYS A 123 2.89 6.30 -2.25
CA LYS A 123 2.69 5.09 -1.44
C LYS A 123 3.61 3.93 -1.90
N ILE A 124 3.74 3.72 -3.21
CA ILE A 124 4.60 2.68 -3.77
C ILE A 124 6.07 2.96 -3.40
N GLU A 125 6.55 4.18 -3.65
CA GLU A 125 7.92 4.60 -3.34
C GLU A 125 8.25 4.54 -1.84
N LEU A 126 7.29 4.84 -0.96
CA LEU A 126 7.45 4.71 0.49
C LEU A 126 7.65 3.25 0.92
N ILE A 127 6.94 2.32 0.28
CA ILE A 127 7.05 0.89 0.56
C ILE A 127 8.39 0.37 0.02
N ASP A 128 8.73 0.72 -1.22
CA ASP A 128 9.92 0.20 -1.89
C ASP A 128 11.20 0.70 -1.22
N LYS A 129 11.35 2.02 -1.05
CA LYS A 129 12.55 2.60 -0.45
C LYS A 129 12.59 2.38 1.05
N TYR A 130 11.53 2.76 1.77
CA TYR A 130 11.56 2.83 3.22
C TYR A 130 10.85 1.68 3.93
N GLY A 131 10.10 0.82 3.23
CA GLY A 131 9.29 -0.22 3.86
C GLY A 131 8.14 0.36 4.71
N LEU A 132 7.78 1.63 4.50
CA LEU A 132 6.81 2.34 5.33
C LEU A 132 5.43 2.28 4.69
N LYS A 133 4.43 1.91 5.50
CA LYS A 133 3.01 1.83 5.11
C LYS A 133 2.17 2.76 5.99
N PRO A 134 2.15 4.07 5.74
CA PRO A 134 1.34 4.99 6.54
C PRO A 134 -0.15 4.72 6.34
N SER A 135 -0.90 4.53 7.44
CA SER A 135 -2.33 4.22 7.40
C SER A 135 -3.19 5.33 6.80
N ASN A 136 -2.79 6.61 6.96
CA ASN A 136 -3.50 7.77 6.40
C ASN A 136 -2.54 8.72 5.68
N LEU A 137 -2.05 8.28 4.52
CA LEU A 137 -1.12 9.06 3.69
C LEU A 137 -1.71 10.41 3.25
N SER A 138 -3.00 10.45 2.92
CA SER A 138 -3.68 11.68 2.49
C SER A 138 -3.70 12.74 3.58
N GLN A 139 -3.98 12.37 4.83
CA GLN A 139 -3.94 13.30 5.96
C GLN A 139 -2.51 13.77 6.26
N LEU A 140 -1.52 12.88 6.12
CA LEU A 140 -0.11 13.24 6.29
C LEU A 140 0.35 14.23 5.21
N LEU A 141 -0.03 14.02 3.95
CA LEU A 141 0.28 14.93 2.84
C LEU A 141 -0.46 16.27 2.98
N TYR A 142 -1.70 16.25 3.47
CA TYR A 142 -2.46 17.47 3.77
C TYR A 142 -1.77 18.28 4.88
N LYS A 143 -1.37 17.62 5.99
CA LYS A 143 -0.61 18.27 7.07
C LYS A 143 0.72 18.81 6.58
N LEU A 144 1.47 18.05 5.78
CA LEU A 144 2.74 18.51 5.22
C LEU A 144 2.56 19.74 4.32
N LYS A 145 1.47 19.80 3.54
CA LYS A 145 1.12 20.97 2.75
C LYS A 145 0.75 22.18 3.62
N THR A 146 0.06 22.00 4.75
CA THR A 146 -0.33 23.12 5.62
C THR A 146 0.81 23.62 6.51
N ASP A 147 1.65 22.70 6.96
CA ASP A 147 2.67 22.97 7.97
C ASP A 147 3.99 23.42 7.33
N THR A 148 4.23 23.07 6.05
CA THR A 148 5.46 23.42 5.33
C THR A 148 5.18 23.86 3.89
N ASP A 149 5.69 25.03 3.49
CA ASP A 149 5.60 25.54 2.11
C ASP A 149 6.46 24.76 1.10
N GLU A 150 7.19 23.75 1.58
CA GLU A 150 8.03 22.84 0.81
C GLU A 150 7.24 21.85 -0.05
N ILE A 151 5.95 21.62 0.22
CA ILE A 151 5.13 20.67 -0.55
C ILE A 151 3.88 21.37 -1.09
N ILE A 152 3.77 21.41 -2.42
CA ILE A 152 2.63 21.99 -3.12
C ILE A 152 1.76 20.89 -3.75
N SER A 153 0.48 21.20 -3.95
CA SER A 153 -0.47 20.31 -4.62
C SER A 153 -0.95 20.97 -5.92
N PRO A 154 -0.31 20.67 -7.05
CA PRO A 154 -0.61 21.31 -8.35
C PRO A 154 -1.93 20.83 -8.96
N GLY A 155 -2.49 19.71 -8.48
CA GLY A 155 -3.74 19.15 -8.98
C GLY A 155 -4.37 18.17 -7.98
N ARG A 156 -5.50 17.58 -8.37
CA ARG A 156 -6.24 16.65 -7.52
C ARG A 156 -5.37 15.45 -7.16
N ALA A 157 -5.13 15.25 -5.87
CA ALA A 157 -4.33 14.15 -5.34
C ALA A 157 -2.90 14.05 -5.91
N THR A 158 -2.35 15.16 -6.40
CA THR A 158 -0.95 15.26 -6.83
C THR A 158 -0.19 16.22 -5.92
N TYR A 159 1.07 15.89 -5.67
CA TYR A 159 1.98 16.60 -4.79
C TYR A 159 3.34 16.73 -5.43
N ARG A 160 4.04 17.83 -5.15
CA ARG A 160 5.39 18.09 -5.64
C ARG A 160 6.18 18.80 -4.56
N TYR A 161 7.49 18.53 -4.50
CA TYR A 161 8.41 19.31 -3.70
C TYR A 161 8.64 20.68 -4.33
N ASN A 162 8.34 21.73 -3.58
CA ASN A 162 8.63 23.11 -3.93
C ASN A 162 10.04 23.45 -3.44
N GLY A 163 10.98 23.56 -4.37
CA GLY A 163 12.40 23.81 -4.09
C GLY A 163 12.72 25.19 -3.50
N THR A 164 11.72 26.04 -3.24
CA THR A 164 11.93 27.37 -2.66
C THR A 164 11.80 27.34 -1.14
N SER A 165 12.86 26.95 -0.45
CA SER A 165 13.25 27.49 0.87
C SER A 165 14.52 26.80 1.35
N GLN A 166 15.49 27.61 1.81
CA GLN A 166 16.78 27.26 2.42
C GLN A 166 18.05 27.36 1.54
N VAL A 167 18.20 28.38 0.67
CA VAL A 167 19.53 28.86 0.21
C VAL A 167 19.63 30.40 0.20
N SER A 168 18.82 31.13 0.98
CA SER A 168 18.82 32.61 0.86
C SER A 168 18.44 33.33 2.14
N GLN A 169 19.03 32.96 3.28
CA GLN A 169 19.07 33.84 4.48
C GLN A 169 20.39 33.64 5.24
N GLN A 170 21.53 33.77 4.56
CA GLN A 170 22.84 33.85 5.23
C GLN A 170 23.91 34.68 4.52
N GLU A 171 23.62 35.33 3.38
CA GLU A 171 24.58 36.15 2.63
C GLU A 171 24.06 37.57 2.31
N GLU A 172 23.42 38.27 3.24
CA GLU A 172 23.27 39.73 3.15
C GLU A 172 23.35 40.39 4.53
N MET A 173 24.40 40.08 5.31
CA MET A 173 24.84 40.91 6.45
C MET A 173 26.37 40.87 6.57
N GLU A 174 27.11 41.02 5.47
CA GLU A 174 28.56 41.26 5.56
C GLU A 174 29.13 42.05 4.38
N VAL A 175 28.45 43.11 3.91
CA VAL A 175 29.15 44.19 3.19
C VAL A 175 28.47 45.51 3.52
N GLY A 176 28.86 46.12 4.63
CA GLY A 176 28.31 47.39 5.06
C GLY A 176 28.95 47.90 6.33
N LEU A 177 30.27 48.14 6.28
CA LEU A 177 31.00 49.23 6.93
C LEU A 177 32.47 49.22 6.50
#